data_AF-K8NYS5-F1
#
_entry.id   AF-K8NYS5-F1
#
_cell.length_a   1.000
_cell.length_b   1.000
_cell.length_c   1.000
_cell.angle_alpha   90.00
_cell.angle_beta   90.00
_cell.angle_gamma   90.00
#
_symmetry.space_group_name_H-M   'P 1'
#
loop_
_entity.id
_entity.type
_entity.pdbx_description
1 polymer ?
#
loop_
_entity_poly.entity_id
_entity_poly.type
_entity_poly.pdbx_seq_one_letter_code
_entity_poly.pdbx_strand_id
1 'polypeptide(L)'
;MPIRPRFPTLNLESVDELIQVRKLQHGGGRGAPPKLPGGERVGAAINKSCIFMLSALLQTYIEEVFMLASKGLFKSLSVASAEKSYRNTINRWGNPSDRNIQHLFLRLGAFDIFEGLMVQKRDASSIKAALKELNELRNRIAHGKPMKGTISLQEVIGFRDFVSAFSKEFAGHVYKTLHRG
;
A
#
# COMPACT_ATOMS: atom_id res chain seq x y z
N MET A 1 -25.71 -9.50 19.76
CA MET A 1 -25.33 -9.05 18.40
C MET A 1 -23.86 -9.39 18.19
N PRO A 2 -23.45 -10.03 17.08
CA PRO A 2 -22.02 -10.19 16.82
C PRO A 2 -21.41 -8.81 16.56
N ILE A 3 -20.41 -8.44 17.36
CA ILE A 3 -19.64 -7.21 17.19
C ILE A 3 -18.89 -7.35 15.85
N ARG A 4 -19.23 -6.53 14.86
CA ARG A 4 -18.48 -6.50 13.59
C ARG A 4 -17.05 -6.03 13.90
N PRO A 5 -16.02 -6.72 13.40
CA PRO A 5 -14.65 -6.27 13.60
C PRO A 5 -14.46 -4.88 12.99
N ARG A 6 -13.87 -3.96 13.76
CA ARG A 6 -13.44 -2.65 13.25
C ARG A 6 -12.17 -2.86 12.44
N PHE A 7 -12.26 -2.73 11.11
CA PHE A 7 -11.11 -2.88 10.24
C PHE A 7 -10.17 -1.66 10.33
N PRO A 8 -8.86 -1.84 10.12
CA PRO A 8 -7.92 -0.74 10.00
C PRO A 8 -8.31 0.19 8.85
N THR A 9 -7.99 1.47 8.99
CA THR A 9 -8.26 2.49 7.98
C THR A 9 -6.96 3.12 7.54
N LEU A 10 -6.71 3.12 6.23
CA LEU A 10 -5.54 3.78 5.68
C LEU A 10 -5.75 5.31 5.66
N ASN A 11 -4.89 6.05 6.36
CA ASN A 11 -4.85 7.51 6.28
C ASN A 11 -3.92 7.94 5.12
N LEU A 12 -4.46 8.70 4.16
CA LEU A 12 -3.73 9.22 2.99
C LEU A 12 -3.50 10.74 3.05
N GLU A 13 -3.82 11.40 4.16
CA GLU A 13 -3.72 12.87 4.31
C GLU A 13 -2.33 13.40 3.93
N SER A 14 -1.25 12.78 4.41
CA SER A 14 0.12 13.22 4.07
C SER A 14 0.44 13.09 2.57
N VAL A 15 -0.18 12.15 1.86
CA VAL A 15 -0.05 12.05 0.40
C VAL A 15 -0.88 13.12 -0.29
N ASP A 16 -2.09 13.36 0.21
CA ASP A 16 -2.99 14.37 -0.32
C ASP A 16 -2.40 15.79 -0.16
N GLU A 17 -1.73 16.07 0.96
CA GLU A 17 -0.94 17.28 1.19
C GLU A 17 0.19 17.42 0.15
N LEU A 18 0.98 16.37 -0.09
CA LEU A 18 2.05 16.41 -1.10
C LEU A 18 1.51 16.63 -2.52
N ILE A 19 0.35 16.03 -2.85
CA ILE A 19 -0.36 16.27 -4.11
C ILE A 19 -0.80 17.74 -4.20
N GLN A 20 -1.30 18.33 -3.13
CA GLN A 20 -1.68 19.75 -3.10
C GLN A 20 -0.45 20.64 -3.28
N VAL A 21 0.65 20.41 -2.56
CA VAL A 21 1.91 21.13 -2.75
C VAL A 21 2.37 21.05 -4.20
N ARG A 22 2.31 19.85 -4.81
CA ARG A 22 2.67 19.65 -6.22
C ARG A 22 1.81 20.50 -7.16
N LYS A 23 0.51 20.60 -6.89
CA LYS A 23 -0.43 21.39 -7.70
C LYS A 23 -0.20 22.90 -7.53
N LEU A 24 0.01 23.35 -6.30
CA LEU A 24 0.22 24.76 -5.97
C LEU A 24 1.52 25.31 -6.56
N GLN A 25 2.63 24.58 -6.42
CA GLN A 25 3.94 25.08 -6.83
C GLN A 25 4.21 24.95 -8.33
N HIS A 26 3.59 23.98 -9.00
CA HIS A 26 3.99 23.56 -10.33
C HIS A 26 2.81 23.25 -11.26
N GLY A 27 1.61 23.71 -10.89
CA GLY A 27 0.36 23.53 -11.63
C GLY A 27 -0.18 22.09 -11.65
N GLY A 28 -1.38 21.93 -12.22
CA GLY A 28 -2.06 20.63 -12.39
C GLY A 28 -2.83 20.49 -13.71
N GLY A 29 -2.61 21.40 -14.66
CA GLY A 29 -3.31 21.44 -15.96
C GLY A 29 -2.67 20.56 -17.04
N ARG A 30 -3.27 20.58 -18.25
CA ARG A 30 -2.74 19.89 -19.43
C ARG A 30 -1.42 20.55 -19.87
N GLY A 31 -0.34 19.78 -19.85
CA GLY A 31 0.99 20.21 -20.26
C GLY A 31 2.07 19.57 -19.41
N ALA A 32 3.17 19.14 -20.02
CA ALA A 32 4.25 18.53 -19.27
C ALA A 32 5.07 19.63 -18.56
N PRO A 33 5.36 19.51 -17.25
CA PRO A 33 6.11 20.54 -16.52
C PRO A 33 7.46 20.84 -17.17
N PRO A 34 7.98 22.08 -17.08
CA PRO A 34 9.28 22.44 -17.65
C PRO A 34 10.39 21.48 -17.21
N LYS A 35 11.40 21.28 -18.06
CA LYS A 35 12.61 20.55 -17.67
C LYS A 35 13.58 21.52 -16.99
N LEU A 36 14.15 21.09 -15.87
CA LEU A 36 15.32 21.70 -15.24
C LEU A 36 16.57 21.48 -16.11
N PRO A 37 17.65 22.25 -15.91
CA PRO A 37 18.90 22.09 -16.64
C PRO A 37 19.48 20.67 -16.61
N GLY A 38 19.19 19.90 -15.55
CA GLY A 38 19.56 18.48 -15.40
C GLY A 38 18.61 17.47 -16.07
N GLY A 39 17.67 17.92 -16.91
CA GLY A 39 16.75 17.06 -17.66
C GLY A 39 15.54 16.53 -16.88
N GLU A 40 15.53 16.63 -15.56
CA GLU A 40 14.36 16.31 -14.72
C GLU A 40 13.24 17.35 -14.91
N ARG A 41 11.98 16.92 -14.82
CA ARG A 41 10.86 17.86 -14.85
C ARG A 41 10.63 18.50 -13.48
N VAL A 42 10.23 19.75 -13.48
CA VAL A 42 9.83 20.49 -12.28
C VAL A 42 8.71 19.73 -11.54
N GLY A 43 8.89 19.55 -10.23
CA GLY A 43 8.00 18.78 -9.36
C GLY A 43 8.14 17.26 -9.42
N ALA A 44 9.12 16.72 -10.17
CA ALA A 44 9.39 15.29 -10.18
C ALA A 44 9.78 14.76 -8.80
N ALA A 45 10.56 15.53 -8.02
CA ALA A 45 10.92 15.16 -6.66
C ALA A 45 9.69 14.98 -5.76
N ILE A 46 8.71 15.90 -5.85
CA ILE A 46 7.48 15.82 -5.06
C ILE A 46 6.66 14.57 -5.47
N ASN A 47 6.56 14.28 -6.77
CA ASN A 47 5.88 13.06 -7.24
C ASN A 47 6.56 11.78 -6.72
N LYS A 48 7.90 11.74 -6.72
CA LYS A 48 8.66 10.62 -6.12
C LYS A 48 8.36 10.50 -4.62
N SER A 49 8.29 11.61 -3.89
CA SER A 49 7.92 11.62 -2.47
C SER A 49 6.52 11.07 -2.23
N CYS A 50 5.54 11.41 -3.08
CA CYS A 50 4.19 10.83 -2.99
C CYS A 50 4.20 9.30 -3.11
N ILE A 51 4.93 8.75 -4.09
CA ILE A 51 5.03 7.29 -4.28
C ILE A 51 5.71 6.62 -3.09
N PHE A 52 6.79 7.22 -2.58
CA PHE A 52 7.48 6.71 -1.40
C PHE A 52 6.55 6.67 -0.18
N MET A 53 5.84 7.78 0.07
CA MET A 53 4.88 7.91 1.18
C MET A 53 3.72 6.93 1.04
N LEU A 54 3.12 6.81 -0.16
CA LEU A 54 2.05 5.85 -0.44
C LEU A 54 2.45 4.42 -0.11
N SER A 55 3.64 4.00 -0.54
CA SER A 55 4.14 2.65 -0.26
C SER A 55 4.38 2.43 1.24
N ALA A 56 4.84 3.43 1.98
CA ALA A 56 5.07 3.33 3.42
C ALA A 56 3.75 3.20 4.19
N LEU A 57 2.76 4.05 3.87
CA LEU A 57 1.44 4.01 4.49
C LEU A 57 0.72 2.70 4.20
N LEU A 58 0.80 2.22 2.95
CA LEU A 58 0.23 0.92 2.56
C LEU A 58 0.88 -0.24 3.33
N GLN A 59 2.20 -0.19 3.54
CA GLN A 59 2.92 -1.20 4.33
C GLN A 59 2.35 -1.27 5.75
N THR A 60 2.26 -0.13 6.43
CA THR A 60 1.72 -0.03 7.80
C THR A 60 0.29 -0.55 7.86
N TYR A 61 -0.57 -0.16 6.91
CA TYR A 61 -1.95 -0.64 6.85
C TYR A 61 -2.02 -2.17 6.70
N ILE A 62 -1.22 -2.77 5.82
CA ILE A 62 -1.21 -4.24 5.64
C ILE A 62 -0.73 -4.95 6.91
N GLU A 63 0.27 -4.40 7.60
CA GLU A 63 0.72 -4.91 8.89
C GLU A 63 -0.40 -4.88 9.93
N GLU A 64 -1.18 -3.80 9.99
CA GLU A 64 -2.33 -3.72 10.89
C GLU A 64 -3.43 -4.73 10.55
N VAL A 65 -3.72 -4.93 9.26
CA VAL A 65 -4.69 -5.96 8.81
C VAL A 65 -4.21 -7.35 9.20
N PHE A 66 -2.93 -7.65 8.98
CA PHE A 66 -2.33 -8.91 9.39
C PHE A 66 -2.44 -9.13 10.90
N MET A 67 -2.11 -8.11 11.70
CA MET A 67 -2.18 -8.20 13.15
C MET A 67 -3.62 -8.40 13.62
N LEU A 68 -4.59 -7.69 13.03
CA LEU A 68 -6.01 -7.91 13.33
C LEU A 68 -6.43 -9.35 13.02
N ALA A 69 -6.04 -9.89 11.86
CA ALA A 69 -6.35 -11.26 11.48
C ALA A 69 -5.71 -12.30 12.43
N SER A 70 -4.46 -12.08 12.84
CA SER A 70 -3.74 -12.96 13.76
C SER A 70 -4.40 -13.03 15.15
N LYS A 71 -5.02 -11.95 15.63
CA LYS A 71 -5.72 -11.93 16.93
C LYS A 71 -6.89 -12.92 16.97
N GLY A 72 -7.58 -13.12 15.85
CA GLY A 72 -8.65 -14.10 15.73
C GLY A 72 -8.15 -15.54 15.92
N LEU A 73 -6.93 -15.81 15.47
CA LEU A 73 -6.27 -17.13 15.54
C LEU A 73 -5.62 -17.37 16.91
N PHE A 74 -5.04 -16.35 17.52
CA PHE A 74 -4.32 -16.47 18.79
C PHE A 74 -5.12 -15.94 19.98
N LYS A 75 -6.27 -16.54 20.27
CA LYS A 75 -7.13 -16.18 21.43
C LYS A 75 -6.38 -16.17 22.78
N SER A 76 -5.26 -16.90 22.88
CA SER A 76 -4.40 -16.99 24.07
C SER A 76 -3.25 -15.98 24.13
N LEU A 77 -2.99 -15.19 23.06
CA LEU A 77 -2.06 -14.07 23.10
C LEU A 77 -2.72 -12.86 23.80
N SER A 78 -3.16 -13.04 25.05
CA SER A 78 -3.83 -11.99 25.84
C SER A 78 -2.86 -11.02 26.53
N VAL A 79 -1.55 -11.24 26.42
CA VAL A 79 -0.54 -10.36 27.01
C VAL A 79 -0.02 -9.38 25.97
N ALA A 80 -0.13 -8.08 26.22
CA ALA A 80 0.34 -7.02 25.31
C ALA A 80 1.83 -7.17 24.90
N SER A 81 2.66 -7.76 25.78
CA SER A 81 4.06 -8.08 25.48
C SER A 81 4.21 -9.18 24.42
N ALA A 82 3.29 -10.13 24.36
CA ALA A 82 3.28 -11.21 23.38
C ALA A 82 2.82 -10.69 22.01
N GLU A 83 1.83 -9.79 21.96
CA GLU A 83 1.44 -9.09 20.72
C GLU A 83 2.62 -8.26 20.17
N LYS A 84 3.30 -7.49 21.03
CA LYS A 84 4.48 -6.71 20.63
C LYS A 84 5.61 -7.60 20.14
N SER A 85 5.87 -8.71 20.84
CA SER A 85 6.90 -9.67 20.44
C SER A 85 6.57 -10.32 19.11
N TYR A 86 5.31 -10.72 18.89
CA TYR A 86 4.86 -11.27 17.63
C TYR A 86 4.96 -10.26 16.48
N ARG A 87 4.54 -9.00 16.71
CA ARG A 87 4.75 -7.90 15.75
C ARG A 87 6.23 -7.75 15.38
N ASN A 88 7.14 -7.91 16.34
CA ASN A 88 8.58 -7.86 16.05
C ASN A 88 9.07 -9.03 15.16
N THR A 89 8.39 -10.19 15.16
CA THR A 89 8.75 -11.33 14.29
C THR A 89 8.32 -11.14 12.82
N ILE A 90 7.39 -10.22 12.58
CA ILE A 90 6.92 -9.87 11.23
C ILE A 90 7.49 -8.52 10.75
N ASN A 91 8.15 -7.76 11.63
CA ASN A 91 8.90 -6.58 11.23
C ASN A 91 9.87 -6.97 10.11
N ARG A 92 9.95 -6.13 9.07
CA ARG A 92 10.74 -6.35 7.85
C ARG A 92 10.22 -7.42 6.89
N TRP A 93 8.90 -7.71 6.88
CA TRP A 93 8.28 -8.52 5.81
C TRP A 93 8.44 -7.91 4.40
N GLY A 94 8.85 -6.65 4.33
CA GLY A 94 9.26 -5.96 3.11
C GLY A 94 8.27 -4.89 2.69
N ASN A 95 8.55 -4.24 1.57
CA ASN A 95 7.62 -3.29 0.97
C ASN A 95 6.39 -4.02 0.41
N PRO A 96 5.23 -3.36 0.34
CA PRO A 96 4.00 -3.97 -0.12
C PRO A 96 4.10 -4.32 -1.61
N SER A 97 4.20 -5.63 -1.88
CA SER A 97 4.09 -6.25 -3.20
C SER A 97 3.19 -7.47 -3.07
N ASP A 98 2.66 -7.96 -4.19
CA ASP A 98 1.89 -9.20 -4.24
C ASP A 98 2.61 -10.36 -3.53
N ARG A 99 3.89 -10.58 -3.83
CA ARG A 99 4.68 -11.65 -3.22
C ARG A 99 4.87 -11.48 -1.72
N ASN A 100 5.24 -10.28 -1.28
CA ASN A 100 5.50 -10.03 0.15
C ASN A 100 4.21 -10.14 0.96
N ILE A 101 3.09 -9.65 0.42
CA ILE A 101 1.78 -9.74 1.08
C ILE A 101 1.37 -11.21 1.16
N GLN A 102 1.51 -11.96 0.06
CA GLN A 102 1.23 -13.38 0.04
C GLN A 102 2.04 -14.15 1.09
N HIS A 103 3.36 -13.92 1.13
CA HIS A 103 4.25 -14.56 2.11
C HIS A 103 3.90 -14.17 3.56
N LEU A 104 3.48 -12.93 3.79
CA LEU A 104 3.06 -12.48 5.10
C LEU A 104 1.82 -13.27 5.55
N PHE A 105 0.76 -13.31 4.73
CA PHE A 105 -0.49 -13.99 5.07
C PHE A 105 -0.43 -15.51 5.02
N LEU A 106 0.54 -16.09 4.31
CA LEU A 106 0.83 -17.53 4.38
C LEU A 106 1.15 -17.98 5.81
N ARG A 107 1.72 -17.09 6.65
CA ARG A 107 1.94 -17.38 8.09
C ARG A 107 0.65 -17.64 8.87
N LEU A 108 -0.50 -17.20 8.34
CA LEU A 108 -1.83 -17.45 8.90
C LEU A 108 -2.58 -18.56 8.16
N GLY A 109 -1.93 -19.27 7.24
CA GLY A 109 -2.52 -20.37 6.46
C GLY A 109 -3.26 -19.95 5.19
N ALA A 110 -3.24 -18.67 4.80
CA ALA A 110 -3.82 -18.23 3.53
C ALA A 110 -2.87 -18.49 2.35
N PHE A 111 -3.15 -19.52 1.55
CA PHE A 111 -2.32 -19.93 0.41
C PHE A 111 -2.36 -18.97 -0.80
N ASP A 112 -3.52 -18.38 -1.10
CA ASP A 112 -3.66 -17.24 -2.01
C ASP A 112 -4.57 -16.18 -1.38
N ILE A 113 -3.96 -15.16 -0.78
CA ILE A 113 -4.70 -14.11 -0.05
C ILE A 113 -5.39 -13.12 -0.99
N PHE A 114 -5.16 -13.23 -2.29
CA PHE A 114 -5.80 -12.39 -3.30
C PHE A 114 -6.91 -13.14 -4.05
N GLU A 115 -7.08 -14.45 -3.84
CA GLU A 115 -8.06 -15.25 -4.56
C GLU A 115 -9.48 -14.73 -4.29
N GLY A 116 -10.17 -14.28 -5.34
CA GLY A 116 -11.51 -13.70 -5.23
C GLY A 116 -11.55 -12.27 -4.69
N LEU A 117 -10.40 -11.61 -4.47
CA LEU A 117 -10.35 -10.17 -4.19
C LEU A 117 -10.68 -9.38 -5.46
N MET A 118 -11.64 -8.47 -5.35
CA MET A 118 -12.04 -7.55 -6.41
C MET A 118 -11.97 -6.11 -5.88
N VAL A 119 -11.31 -5.21 -6.61
CA VAL A 119 -11.16 -3.79 -6.23
C VAL A 119 -11.49 -2.93 -7.42
N GLN A 120 -12.55 -2.11 -7.35
CA GLN A 120 -12.98 -1.26 -8.48
C GLN A 120 -13.07 -2.01 -9.83
N LYS A 121 -13.66 -3.22 -9.82
CA LYS A 121 -13.75 -4.12 -10.99
C LYS A 121 -12.39 -4.66 -11.50
N ARG A 122 -11.29 -4.40 -10.80
CA ARG A 122 -9.99 -5.06 -11.03
C ARG A 122 -9.99 -6.40 -10.32
N ASP A 123 -9.58 -7.43 -11.05
CA ASP A 123 -9.39 -8.77 -10.54
C ASP A 123 -8.05 -8.91 -9.77
N ALA A 124 -7.85 -10.07 -9.16
CA ALA A 124 -6.64 -10.38 -8.42
C ALA A 124 -5.37 -10.17 -9.25
N SER A 125 -5.38 -10.53 -10.54
CA SER A 125 -4.22 -10.37 -11.42
C SER A 125 -3.83 -8.89 -11.62
N SER A 126 -4.82 -8.03 -11.88
CA SER A 126 -4.65 -6.59 -12.03
C SER A 126 -4.22 -5.91 -10.73
N ILE A 127 -4.73 -6.38 -9.59
CA ILE A 127 -4.33 -5.88 -8.26
C ILE A 127 -2.87 -6.23 -7.99
N LYS A 128 -2.46 -7.50 -8.23
CA LYS A 128 -1.08 -7.96 -8.07
C LYS A 128 -0.13 -7.14 -8.94
N ALA A 129 -0.51 -6.87 -10.20
CA ALA A 129 0.27 -6.03 -11.11
C ALA A 129 0.46 -4.59 -10.59
N ALA A 130 -0.61 -3.94 -10.12
CA ALA A 130 -0.53 -2.58 -9.58
C ALA A 130 0.35 -2.49 -8.32
N LEU A 131 0.27 -3.48 -7.42
CA LEU A 131 1.12 -3.57 -6.23
C LEU A 131 2.59 -3.75 -6.61
N LYS A 132 2.86 -4.62 -7.60
CA LYS A 132 4.21 -4.85 -8.12
C LYS A 132 4.81 -3.57 -8.70
N GLU A 133 4.04 -2.85 -9.52
CA GLU A 133 4.49 -1.59 -10.12
C GLU A 133 4.80 -0.52 -9.06
N LEU A 134 3.91 -0.35 -8.07
CA LEU A 134 4.13 0.59 -6.96
C LEU A 134 5.42 0.26 -6.18
N ASN A 135 5.63 -1.02 -5.87
CA ASN A 135 6.84 -1.48 -5.19
C ASN A 135 8.11 -1.24 -6.03
N GLU A 136 8.06 -1.53 -7.34
CA GLU A 136 9.17 -1.28 -8.24
C GLU A 136 9.54 0.20 -8.31
N LEU A 137 8.55 1.09 -8.43
CA LEU A 137 8.76 2.54 -8.40
C LEU A 137 9.37 2.99 -7.08
N ARG A 138 8.80 2.58 -5.94
CA ARG A 138 9.35 2.90 -4.62
C ARG A 138 10.79 2.43 -4.47
N ASN A 139 11.12 1.21 -4.89
CA ASN A 139 12.48 0.67 -4.78
C ASN A 139 13.47 1.46 -5.64
N ARG A 140 13.07 1.87 -6.85
CA ARG A 140 13.92 2.74 -7.69
C ARG A 140 14.17 4.08 -7.02
N ILE A 141 13.13 4.71 -6.47
CA ILE A 141 13.21 5.98 -5.76
C ILE A 141 14.13 5.86 -4.54
N ALA A 142 13.87 4.86 -3.68
CA ALA A 142 14.61 4.67 -2.43
C ALA A 142 16.11 4.38 -2.64
N HIS A 143 16.47 3.75 -3.77
CA HIS A 143 17.85 3.41 -4.10
C HIS A 143 18.49 4.35 -5.13
N GLY A 144 17.83 5.45 -5.49
CA GLY A 144 18.34 6.40 -6.48
C GLY A 144 18.58 5.78 -7.87
N LYS A 145 17.89 4.69 -8.22
CA LYS A 145 18.09 4.01 -9.50
C LYS A 145 17.41 4.76 -10.65
N PRO A 146 17.94 4.68 -11.88
CA PRO A 146 17.30 5.28 -13.06
C PRO A 146 15.87 4.78 -13.25
N MET A 147 14.95 5.70 -13.52
CA MET A 147 13.55 5.40 -13.85
C MET A 147 13.34 5.42 -15.36
N LYS A 148 12.45 4.55 -15.86
CA LYS A 148 11.99 4.60 -17.25
C LYS A 148 11.02 5.77 -17.38
N GLY A 149 11.55 6.99 -17.51
CA GLY A 149 10.76 8.21 -17.63
C GLY A 149 10.51 8.94 -16.31
N THR A 150 9.59 9.90 -16.35
CA THR A 150 9.22 10.74 -15.20
C THR A 150 7.83 10.36 -14.71
N ILE A 151 7.69 10.16 -13.40
CA ILE A 151 6.39 9.92 -12.76
C ILE A 151 5.56 11.20 -12.86
N SER A 152 4.44 11.13 -13.56
CA SER A 152 3.49 12.23 -13.70
C SER A 152 2.59 12.37 -12.47
N LEU A 153 1.97 13.54 -12.31
CA LEU A 153 0.96 13.75 -11.26
C LEU A 153 -0.24 12.82 -11.45
N GLN A 154 -0.62 12.52 -12.69
CA GLN A 154 -1.75 11.63 -12.97
C GLN A 154 -1.47 10.19 -12.54
N GLU A 155 -0.24 9.70 -12.74
CA GLU A 155 0.19 8.39 -12.24
C GLU A 155 0.14 8.35 -10.70
N VAL A 156 0.62 9.41 -10.02
CA VAL A 156 0.52 9.52 -8.56
C VAL A 156 -0.93 9.45 -8.08
N ILE A 157 -1.84 10.21 -8.70
CA ILE A 157 -3.28 10.19 -8.37
C ILE A 157 -3.86 8.78 -8.61
N GLY A 158 -3.51 8.15 -9.74
CA GLY A 158 -3.94 6.79 -10.05
C GLY A 158 -3.53 5.77 -9.00
N PHE A 159 -2.28 5.83 -8.51
CA PHE A 159 -1.82 4.98 -7.41
C PHE A 159 -2.52 5.30 -6.10
N ARG A 160 -2.69 6.59 -5.77
CA ARG A 160 -3.40 7.02 -4.55
C ARG A 160 -4.82 6.48 -4.53
N ASP A 161 -5.55 6.58 -5.65
CA ASP A 161 -6.93 6.12 -5.74
C ASP A 161 -7.03 4.60 -5.71
N PHE A 162 -6.11 3.90 -6.39
CA PHE A 162 -5.98 2.45 -6.29
C PHE A 162 -5.75 2.00 -4.85
N VAL A 163 -4.78 2.60 -4.15
CA VAL A 163 -4.43 2.28 -2.77
C VAL A 163 -5.61 2.55 -1.82
N SER A 164 -6.31 3.67 -2.00
CA SER A 164 -7.53 3.98 -1.26
C SER A 164 -8.59 2.89 -1.45
N ALA A 165 -8.88 2.51 -2.70
CA ALA A 165 -9.85 1.48 -3.01
C ALA A 165 -9.45 0.09 -2.49
N PHE A 166 -8.18 -0.27 -2.66
CA PHE A 166 -7.62 -1.51 -2.14
C PHE A 166 -7.82 -1.61 -0.63
N SER A 167 -7.51 -0.55 0.12
CA SER A 167 -7.64 -0.55 1.58
C SER A 167 -9.09 -0.67 2.09
N LYS A 168 -10.09 -0.32 1.28
CA LYS A 168 -11.51 -0.47 1.65
C LYS A 168 -11.98 -1.92 1.56
N GLU A 169 -11.42 -2.69 0.63
CA GLU A 169 -11.83 -4.07 0.37
C GLU A 169 -10.94 -5.10 1.07
N PHE A 170 -9.63 -4.83 1.15
CA PHE A 170 -8.63 -5.83 1.51
C PHE A 170 -8.83 -6.42 2.92
N ALA A 171 -9.03 -5.58 3.94
CA ALA A 171 -9.23 -6.07 5.30
C ALA A 171 -10.46 -6.99 5.43
N GLY A 172 -11.57 -6.62 4.79
CA GLY A 172 -12.78 -7.42 4.77
C GLY A 172 -12.60 -8.73 3.98
N HIS A 173 -11.81 -8.69 2.90
CA HIS A 173 -11.44 -9.88 2.14
C HIS A 173 -10.60 -10.84 2.98
N VAL A 174 -9.50 -10.37 3.58
CA VAL A 174 -8.64 -11.15 4.48
C VAL A 174 -9.46 -11.82 5.58
N TYR A 175 -10.37 -11.07 6.21
CA TYR A 175 -11.21 -11.61 7.27
C TYR A 175 -12.07 -12.78 6.77
N LYS A 176 -12.73 -12.62 5.62
CA LYS A 176 -13.54 -13.69 5.00
C LYS A 176 -12.67 -14.91 4.65
N THR A 177 -11.49 -14.70 4.10
CA THR A 177 -10.59 -15.78 3.66
C THR A 177 -10.11 -16.62 4.84
N LEU A 178 -9.79 -15.98 5.98
CA LEU A 178 -9.25 -16.68 7.15
C LEU A 178 -10.31 -17.23 8.12
N HIS A 179 -11.57 -16.76 8.05
CA HIS A 179 -12.65 -17.18 8.95
C HIS A 179 -13.77 -17.97 8.25
N ARG A 180 -13.51 -18.48 7.04
CA ARG A 180 -14.40 -19.38 6.30
C ARG A 180 -14.14 -20.87 6.58
N GLY A 181 -13.38 -21.18 7.62
CA GLY A 181 -13.22 -22.54 8.17
C GLY A 181 -14.25 -22.82 9.25
#